data_AF-A0A923SDR1-F1
#
_entry.id   AF-A0A923SDR1-F1
#
_cell.length_a   1.000
_cell.length_b   1.000
_cell.length_c   1.000
_cell.angle_alpha   90.00
_cell.angle_beta   90.00
_cell.angle_gamma   90.00
#
_symmetry.space_group_name_H-M   'P 1'
#
loop_
_entity.id
_entity.type
_entity.pdbx_description
1 polymer ?
#
loop_
_entity_poly.entity_id
_entity_poly.type
_entity_poly.pdbx_seq_one_letter_code
_entity_poly.pdbx_strand_id
1 'polypeptide(L)'
;MQLNPVDLLLVAIVLVGAWAGWSRGFLFAALDLLTLAVSLAAAFLGWREIADLVNGAAPALGVWIAPLSFVVIFLLVHFLLGLVVLRLLRRLPGKVHGHGMNRALGIVPGAANGLVHAVVAAVLLLTLPLGARVGTWAHDSALATRFSAPAEWVEAQLAQIFDPAVERTLRVVTVKPESREGVPLAFHVAEAPPRPDLEAQMLDLVNAERRSAGLEAVKPDPVLTQVARAHSQDMFARGYFSHYTPEGRDLEDRLRTARIGYLTAGENLALAPSLYTAHTGLMHSPGHRANILRPQFGRLGIGILDGGIHGLMVTQAFRN
;
A
#
# COMPACT_ATOMS: atom_id res chain seq x y z
N MET A 1 3.50 18.74 26.60
CA MET A 1 3.55 17.90 25.38
C MET A 1 3.00 16.54 25.76
N GLN A 2 1.82 16.16 25.25
CA GLN A 2 1.36 14.78 25.39
C GLN A 2 2.29 13.89 24.55
N LEU A 3 2.81 12.82 25.15
CA LEU A 3 3.72 11.91 24.47
C LEU A 3 2.91 11.05 23.50
N ASN A 4 3.15 11.26 22.19
CA ASN A 4 2.56 10.47 21.14
C ASN A 4 3.14 9.02 21.19
N PRO A 5 2.32 7.97 21.05
CA PRO A 5 2.81 6.58 21.01
C PRO A 5 3.92 6.33 19.98
N VAL A 6 3.88 7.03 18.84
CA VAL A 6 4.91 6.93 17.80
C VAL A 6 6.22 7.58 18.25
N ASP A 7 6.16 8.72 18.95
CA ASP A 7 7.37 9.34 19.51
C ASP A 7 8.07 8.40 20.50
N LEU A 8 7.29 7.72 21.37
CA LEU A 8 7.80 6.74 22.32
C LEU A 8 8.45 5.55 21.62
N LEU A 9 7.82 5.04 20.57
CA LEU A 9 8.37 3.95 19.75
C LEU A 9 9.71 4.34 19.12
N LEU A 10 9.77 5.50 18.48
CA LEU A 10 10.98 5.97 17.79
C LEU A 10 12.13 6.18 18.78
N VAL A 11 11.86 6.76 19.95
CA VAL A 11 12.85 6.90 21.03
C VAL A 11 13.31 5.53 21.53
N ALA A 12 12.38 4.59 21.73
CA ALA A 12 12.71 3.23 22.18
C ALA A 12 13.66 2.53 21.19
N ILE A 13 13.45 2.67 19.88
CA ILE A 13 14.34 2.10 18.86
C ILE A 13 15.77 2.65 19.00
N VAL A 14 15.92 3.97 19.18
CA VAL A 14 17.24 4.60 19.38
C VAL A 14 17.89 4.11 20.67
N LEU A 15 17.14 4.02 21.77
CA LEU A 15 17.64 3.54 23.06
C LEU A 15 18.06 2.06 23.00
N VAL A 16 17.32 1.21 22.28
CA VAL A 16 17.70 -0.19 22.04
C VAL A 16 19.02 -0.25 21.26
N GLY A 17 19.20 0.60 20.24
CA GLY A 17 20.46 0.71 19.51
C GLY A 17 21.63 1.13 20.42
N ALA A 18 21.42 2.16 21.24
CA ALA A 18 22.41 2.63 22.22
C ALA A 18 22.79 1.52 23.22
N TRP A 19 21.80 0.80 23.74
CA TRP A 19 22.00 -0.33 24.66
C TRP A 19 22.72 -1.50 23.98
N ALA A 20 22.37 -1.82 22.74
CA ALA A 20 23.06 -2.83 21.95
C ALA A 20 24.54 -2.45 21.77
N GLY A 21 24.82 -1.19 21.46
CA GLY A 21 26.17 -0.64 21.37
C GLY A 21 26.95 -0.74 22.68
N TRP A 22 26.31 -0.43 23.82
CA TRP A 22 26.91 -0.63 25.14
C TRP A 22 27.19 -2.10 25.48
N SER A 23 26.28 -3.01 25.08
CA SER A 23 26.40 -4.43 25.39
C SER A 23 27.46 -5.14 24.57
N ARG A 24 27.64 -4.75 23.30
CA ARG A 24 28.58 -5.38 22.34
C ARG A 24 29.90 -4.62 22.18
N GLY A 25 29.91 -3.35 22.57
CA GLY A 25 31.06 -2.47 22.51
C GLY A 25 31.23 -1.72 21.19
N PHE A 26 32.12 -0.73 21.23
CA PHE A 26 32.38 0.24 20.17
C PHE A 26 32.73 -0.40 18.85
N LEU A 27 33.67 -1.35 18.87
CA LEU A 27 34.15 -1.91 17.62
C LEU A 27 33.05 -2.69 16.87
N PHE A 28 32.23 -3.46 17.60
CA PHE A 28 31.07 -4.13 17.01
C PHE A 28 30.11 -3.09 16.44
N ALA A 29 29.71 -2.12 17.26
CA ALA A 29 28.70 -1.13 16.87
C ALA A 29 29.15 -0.25 15.69
N ALA A 30 30.43 0.11 15.63
CA ALA A 30 30.99 0.89 14.53
C ALA A 30 31.05 0.07 13.22
N LEU A 31 31.44 -1.20 13.30
CA LEU A 31 31.46 -2.09 12.13
C LEU A 31 30.05 -2.43 11.64
N ASP A 32 29.09 -2.56 12.55
CA ASP A 32 27.68 -2.78 12.22
C ASP A 32 27.08 -1.55 11.51
N LEU A 33 27.34 -0.34 12.03
CA LEU A 33 26.95 0.91 11.38
C LEU A 33 27.61 1.06 9.99
N LEU A 34 28.90 0.73 9.87
CA LEU A 34 29.60 0.73 8.59
C LEU A 34 28.98 -0.28 7.62
N THR A 35 28.65 -1.48 8.11
CA THR A 35 28.00 -2.53 7.31
C THR A 35 26.65 -2.04 6.78
N LEU A 36 25.84 -1.40 7.62
CA LEU A 36 24.58 -0.79 7.20
C LEU A 36 24.79 0.26 6.11
N ALA A 37 25.71 1.20 6.33
CA ALA A 37 26.00 2.29 5.39
C ALA A 37 26.49 1.76 4.02
N VAL A 38 27.43 0.81 4.03
CA VAL A 38 27.97 0.21 2.80
C VAL A 38 26.90 -0.61 2.07
N SER A 39 26.07 -1.37 2.80
CA SER A 39 25.00 -2.17 2.19
C SER A 39 23.94 -1.28 1.53
N LEU A 40 23.59 -0.17 2.17
CA LEU A 40 22.65 0.80 1.63
C LEU A 40 23.22 1.49 0.39
N ALA A 41 24.49 1.92 0.45
CA ALA A 41 25.17 2.52 -0.70
C ALA A 41 25.26 1.54 -1.88
N ALA A 42 25.59 0.27 -1.63
CA ALA A 42 25.62 -0.77 -2.66
C ALA A 42 24.24 -0.99 -3.30
N ALA A 43 23.18 -1.01 -2.49
CA ALA A 43 21.82 -1.14 -2.99
C ALA A 43 21.41 0.05 -3.87
N PHE A 44 21.71 1.30 -3.47
CA PHE A 44 21.43 2.49 -4.28
C PHE A 44 22.22 2.52 -5.60
N LEU A 45 23.45 2.02 -5.59
CA LEU A 45 24.32 2.04 -6.76
C LEU A 45 24.03 0.90 -7.74
N GLY A 46 23.62 -0.28 -7.26
CA GLY A 46 23.55 -1.51 -8.06
C GLY A 46 22.15 -2.02 -8.41
N TRP A 47 21.07 -1.36 -7.95
CA TRP A 47 19.71 -1.90 -8.13
C TRP A 47 19.29 -1.99 -9.59
N ARG A 48 19.82 -1.15 -10.48
CA ARG A 48 19.46 -1.13 -11.90
C ARG A 48 19.96 -2.36 -12.63
N GLU A 49 21.21 -2.72 -12.37
CA GLU A 49 21.89 -3.87 -12.95
C GLU A 49 21.19 -5.18 -12.55
N ILE A 50 20.78 -5.27 -11.27
CA ILE A 50 20.01 -6.42 -10.80
C ILE A 50 18.57 -6.37 -11.34
N ALA A 51 17.95 -5.19 -11.46
CA ALA A 51 16.63 -5.04 -12.07
C ALA A 51 16.61 -5.53 -13.52
N ASP A 52 17.61 -5.23 -14.33
CA ASP A 52 17.70 -5.70 -15.72
C ASP A 52 17.81 -7.24 -15.79
N LEU A 53 18.61 -7.83 -14.89
CA LEU A 53 18.73 -9.29 -14.78
C LEU A 53 17.40 -9.94 -14.37
N VAL A 54 16.75 -9.39 -13.34
CA VAL A 54 15.46 -9.89 -12.84
C VAL A 54 14.36 -9.72 -13.89
N ASN A 55 14.36 -8.62 -14.64
CA ASN A 55 13.42 -8.41 -15.73
C ASN A 55 13.55 -9.47 -16.83
N GLY A 56 14.77 -9.89 -17.15
CA GLY A 56 15.01 -10.99 -18.10
C GLY A 56 14.52 -12.36 -17.61
N ALA A 57 14.62 -12.63 -16.30
CA ALA A 57 14.27 -13.92 -15.71
C ALA A 57 12.80 -14.03 -15.25
N ALA A 58 12.22 -12.94 -14.75
CA ALA A 58 10.91 -12.88 -14.11
C ALA A 58 10.16 -11.58 -14.45
N PRO A 59 9.84 -11.33 -15.74
CA PRO A 59 9.18 -10.09 -16.17
C PRO A 59 7.79 -9.91 -15.54
N ALA A 60 7.15 -10.99 -15.06
CA ALA A 60 5.87 -10.96 -14.36
C ALA A 60 5.86 -10.09 -13.09
N LEU A 61 7.03 -9.84 -12.48
CA LEU A 61 7.17 -8.97 -11.31
C LEU A 61 6.85 -7.50 -11.62
N GLY A 62 6.99 -7.06 -12.87
CA GLY A 62 6.60 -5.73 -13.34
C GLY A 62 7.20 -4.60 -12.48
N VAL A 63 6.33 -3.76 -11.91
CA VAL A 63 6.76 -2.59 -11.10
C VAL A 63 7.50 -2.98 -9.81
N TRP A 64 7.41 -4.22 -9.36
CA TRP A 64 8.11 -4.71 -8.17
C TRP A 64 9.56 -5.08 -8.43
N ILE A 65 10.00 -5.12 -9.70
CA ILE A 65 11.37 -5.49 -10.05
C ILE A 65 12.38 -4.55 -9.36
N ALA A 66 12.21 -3.24 -9.47
CA ALA A 66 13.15 -2.27 -8.87
C ALA A 66 13.21 -2.36 -7.33
N PRO A 67 12.07 -2.35 -6.59
CA PRO A 67 12.06 -2.57 -5.14
C PRO A 67 12.74 -3.87 -4.71
N LEU A 68 12.43 -4.98 -5.39
CA LEU A 68 12.96 -6.29 -5.03
C LEU A 68 14.46 -6.36 -5.30
N SER A 69 14.94 -5.81 -6.42
CA SER A 69 16.37 -5.73 -6.72
C SER A 69 17.13 -4.95 -5.67
N PHE A 70 16.62 -3.79 -5.25
CA PHE A 70 17.21 -2.99 -4.19
C PHE A 70 17.31 -3.78 -2.88
N VAL A 71 16.22 -4.43 -2.46
CA VAL A 71 16.17 -5.22 -1.22
C VAL A 71 17.11 -6.42 -1.28
N VAL A 72 17.15 -7.14 -2.41
CA VAL A 72 18.03 -8.30 -2.59
C VAL A 72 19.51 -7.89 -2.46
N ILE A 73 19.92 -6.80 -3.11
CA ILE A 73 21.30 -6.31 -2.98
C ILE A 73 21.60 -5.93 -1.55
N PHE A 74 20.73 -5.14 -0.92
CA PHE A 74 20.91 -4.71 0.46
C PHE A 74 21.12 -5.92 1.38
N LEU A 75 20.21 -6.90 1.32
CA LEU A 75 20.28 -8.10 2.17
C LEU A 75 21.51 -8.95 1.89
N LEU A 76 21.86 -9.15 0.61
CA LEU A 76 23.02 -9.95 0.23
C LEU A 76 24.33 -9.30 0.70
N VAL A 77 24.51 -8.01 0.42
CA VAL A 77 25.71 -7.27 0.82
C VAL A 77 25.81 -7.18 2.34
N HIS A 78 24.69 -6.90 3.02
CA HIS A 78 24.65 -6.83 4.48
C HIS A 78 25.02 -8.17 5.12
N PHE A 79 24.49 -9.27 4.59
CA PHE A 79 24.84 -10.61 5.06
C PHE A 79 26.33 -10.93 4.85
N LEU A 80 26.87 -10.67 3.65
CA LEU A 80 28.28 -10.96 3.33
C LEU A 80 29.24 -10.13 4.19
N LEU A 81 28.97 -8.83 4.35
CA LEU A 81 29.75 -7.96 5.23
C LEU A 81 29.63 -8.39 6.70
N GLY A 82 28.44 -8.80 7.14
CA GLY A 82 28.23 -9.37 8.47
C GLY A 82 29.12 -10.59 8.73
N LEU A 83 29.28 -11.49 7.76
CA LEU A 83 30.21 -12.62 7.86
C LEU A 83 31.67 -12.15 8.00
N VAL A 84 32.07 -11.10 7.28
CA VAL A 84 33.41 -10.50 7.38
C VAL A 84 33.62 -9.89 8.76
N VAL A 85 32.67 -9.10 9.27
CA VAL A 85 32.71 -8.49 10.60
C VAL A 85 32.81 -9.57 11.68
N LEU A 86 32.00 -10.63 11.60
CA LEU A 86 32.05 -11.74 12.55
C LEU A 86 33.42 -12.44 12.55
N ARG A 87 34.02 -12.66 11.38
CA ARG A 87 35.37 -13.23 11.28
C ARG A 87 36.43 -12.29 11.86
N LEU A 88 36.32 -10.99 11.60
CA LEU A 88 37.26 -9.98 12.09
C LEU A 88 37.21 -9.89 13.63
N LEU A 89 36.01 -9.81 14.20
CA LEU A 89 35.82 -9.70 15.64
C LEU A 89 36.30 -10.96 16.40
N ARG A 90 36.11 -12.15 15.83
CA ARG A 90 36.62 -13.41 16.41
C ARG A 90 38.16 -13.46 16.51
N ARG A 91 38.88 -12.67 15.72
CA ARG A 91 40.36 -12.60 15.78
C ARG A 91 40.86 -11.70 16.91
N LEU A 92 39.99 -10.91 17.53
CA LEU A 92 40.39 -9.96 18.55
C LEU A 92 40.42 -10.60 19.95
N PRO A 93 41.39 -10.24 20.81
CA PRO A 93 41.45 -10.77 22.17
C PRO A 93 40.17 -10.48 22.96
N GLY A 94 39.71 -11.44 23.76
CA GLY A 94 38.50 -11.28 24.58
C GLY A 94 38.55 -10.08 25.54
N LYS A 95 39.75 -9.66 25.95
CA LYS A 95 39.98 -8.47 26.80
C LYS A 95 39.51 -7.15 26.16
N VAL A 96 39.54 -7.06 24.83
CA VAL A 96 39.09 -5.86 24.09
C VAL A 96 37.56 -5.74 24.15
N HIS A 97 36.85 -6.87 24.13
CA HIS A 97 35.39 -6.89 24.17
C HIS A 97 34.83 -6.46 25.53
N GLY A 98 35.49 -6.88 26.63
CA GLY A 98 35.03 -6.62 28.00
C GLY A 98 35.43 -5.27 28.60
N HIS A 99 36.27 -4.47 27.93
CA HIS A 99 36.78 -3.22 28.51
C HIS A 99 35.67 -2.17 28.64
N GLY A 100 35.56 -1.52 29.81
CA GLY A 100 34.49 -0.55 30.11
C GLY A 100 34.44 0.62 29.11
N MET A 101 35.59 1.09 28.63
CA MET A 101 35.65 2.15 27.62
C MET A 101 35.16 1.69 26.24
N ASN A 102 35.38 0.42 25.87
CA ASN A 102 34.83 -0.13 24.62
C ASN A 102 33.30 -0.14 24.69
N ARG A 103 32.73 -0.51 25.84
CA ARG A 103 31.27 -0.47 26.07
C ARG A 103 30.72 0.95 26.04
N ALA A 104 31.34 1.88 26.78
CA ALA A 104 30.92 3.27 26.82
C ALA A 104 30.93 3.94 25.46
N LEU A 105 32.04 3.80 24.72
CA LEU A 105 32.16 4.38 23.38
C LEU A 105 31.18 3.74 22.38
N GLY A 106 30.75 2.50 22.61
CA GLY A 106 29.77 1.82 21.75
C GLY A 106 28.37 2.40 21.77
N ILE A 107 28.01 3.17 22.79
CA ILE A 107 26.71 3.86 22.86
C ILE A 107 26.50 4.75 21.63
N VAL A 108 27.52 5.51 21.21
CA VAL A 108 27.40 6.48 20.11
C VAL A 108 27.09 5.83 18.76
N PRO A 109 27.92 4.90 18.22
CA PRO A 109 27.60 4.22 16.98
C PRO A 109 26.35 3.34 17.10
N GLY A 110 26.06 2.78 18.29
CA GLY A 110 24.83 2.04 18.54
C GLY A 110 23.58 2.91 18.44
N ALA A 111 23.61 4.10 19.03
CA ALA A 111 22.53 5.09 18.94
C ALA A 111 22.37 5.61 17.51
N ALA A 112 23.46 5.85 16.79
CA ALA A 112 23.43 6.22 15.37
C ALA A 112 22.77 5.12 14.52
N ASN A 113 23.12 3.86 14.77
CA ASN A 113 22.47 2.73 14.11
C ASN A 113 20.96 2.70 14.45
N GLY A 114 20.61 2.83 15.72
CA GLY A 114 19.21 2.92 16.17
C GLY A 114 18.46 4.09 15.53
N LEU A 115 19.11 5.23 15.32
CA LEU A 115 18.53 6.38 14.62
C LEU A 115 18.19 6.07 13.16
N VAL A 116 19.07 5.38 12.43
CA VAL A 116 18.74 4.96 11.05
C VAL A 116 17.52 4.04 11.04
N HIS A 117 17.44 3.08 11.96
CA HIS A 117 16.26 2.22 12.08
C HIS A 117 14.99 3.00 12.44
N ALA A 118 15.10 4.01 13.31
CA ALA A 118 13.99 4.88 13.67
C ALA A 118 13.52 5.74 12.48
N VAL A 119 14.45 6.25 11.66
CA VAL A 119 14.12 6.98 10.41
C VAL A 119 13.36 6.07 9.44
N VAL A 120 13.84 4.85 9.21
CA VAL A 120 13.14 3.87 8.34
C VAL A 120 11.75 3.56 8.89
N ALA A 121 11.63 3.33 10.20
CA ALA A 121 10.34 3.08 10.84
C ALA A 121 9.39 4.29 10.68
N ALA A 122 9.88 5.51 10.85
CA ALA A 122 9.09 6.74 10.68
C ALA A 122 8.59 6.88 9.24
N VAL A 123 9.45 6.69 8.24
CA VAL A 123 9.06 6.73 6.82
C VAL A 123 7.99 5.68 6.52
N LEU A 124 8.17 4.44 6.98
CA LEU A 124 7.17 3.38 6.80
C LEU A 124 5.84 3.70 7.48
N LEU A 125 5.86 4.26 8.70
CA LEU A 125 4.64 4.65 9.41
C LEU A 125 3.87 5.78 8.72
N LEU A 126 4.57 6.69 8.06
CA LEU A 126 3.97 7.82 7.33
C LEU A 126 3.48 7.43 5.93
N THR A 127 4.16 6.50 5.26
CA THR A 127 3.89 6.15 3.85
C THR A 127 2.95 4.95 3.70
N LEU A 128 2.95 4.01 4.64
CA LEU A 128 2.09 2.83 4.54
C LEU A 128 0.64 3.17 4.93
N PRO A 129 -0.35 2.62 4.21
CA PRO A 129 -1.77 2.79 4.53
C PRO A 129 -2.14 1.95 5.77
N LEU A 130 -1.71 2.41 6.94
CA LEU A 130 -2.03 1.81 8.24
C LEU A 130 -3.44 2.21 8.67
N GLY A 131 -4.03 1.44 9.60
CA GLY A 131 -5.37 1.76 10.11
C GLY A 131 -5.47 3.19 10.66
N ALA A 132 -6.65 3.81 10.54
CA ALA A 132 -6.86 5.25 10.79
C ALA A 132 -6.25 5.79 12.09
N ARG A 133 -6.25 4.99 13.17
CA ARG A 133 -5.62 5.36 14.46
C ARG A 133 -4.10 5.45 14.39
N VAL A 134 -3.44 4.50 13.72
CA VAL A 134 -1.98 4.48 13.62
C VAL A 134 -1.51 5.55 12.64
N GLY A 135 -2.23 5.74 11.54
CA GLY A 135 -1.96 6.81 10.58
C GLY A 135 -2.04 8.20 11.22
N THR A 136 -3.05 8.46 12.03
CA THR A 136 -3.18 9.74 12.78
C THR A 136 -2.04 9.91 13.78
N TRP A 137 -1.70 8.89 14.57
CA TRP A 137 -0.55 8.97 15.48
C TRP A 137 0.77 9.24 14.75
N ALA A 138 0.98 8.65 13.57
CA ALA A 138 2.20 8.88 12.79
C ALA A 138 2.28 10.32 12.27
N HIS A 139 1.18 10.86 11.74
CA HIS A 139 1.14 12.24 11.24
C HIS A 139 1.24 13.29 12.35
N ASP A 140 0.68 13.01 13.53
CA ASP A 140 0.74 13.90 14.70
C ASP A 140 2.07 13.79 15.48
N SER A 141 3.01 12.95 15.04
CA SER A 141 4.29 12.70 15.73
C SER A 141 5.36 13.69 15.31
N ALA A 142 5.83 14.51 16.25
CA ALA A 142 6.87 15.50 15.99
C ALA A 142 8.21 14.85 15.61
N LEU A 143 8.54 13.69 16.20
CA LEU A 143 9.75 12.96 15.84
C LEU A 143 9.62 12.28 14.48
N ALA A 144 8.46 11.76 14.12
CA ALA A 144 8.26 11.17 12.79
C ALA A 144 8.50 12.23 11.69
N THR A 145 7.89 13.40 11.81
CA THR A 145 8.10 14.52 10.87
C THR A 145 9.55 15.01 10.88
N ARG A 146 10.20 15.05 12.04
CA ARG A 146 11.59 15.51 12.14
C ARG A 146 12.59 14.48 11.58
N PHE A 147 12.32 13.19 11.72
CA PHE A 147 13.18 12.13 11.20
C PHE A 147 13.02 11.96 9.69
N SER A 148 11.86 12.31 9.12
CA SER A 148 11.68 12.35 7.68
C SER A 148 12.28 13.61 7.02
N ALA A 149 12.32 14.76 7.71
CA ALA A 149 12.75 16.03 7.09
C ALA A 149 14.20 16.07 6.52
N PRO A 150 15.25 15.51 7.16
CA PRO A 150 16.59 15.43 6.56
C PRO A 150 16.69 14.43 5.40
N ALA A 151 15.63 13.67 5.14
CA ALA A 151 15.65 12.56 4.20
C ALA A 151 15.23 12.96 2.78
N GLU A 152 14.96 14.22 2.44
CA GLU A 152 14.47 14.62 1.10
C GLU A 152 15.30 14.02 -0.06
N TRP A 153 16.63 14.00 0.07
CA TRP A 153 17.50 13.35 -0.93
C TRP A 153 17.33 11.82 -0.95
N VAL A 154 17.22 11.18 0.22
CA VAL A 154 16.99 9.73 0.35
C VAL A 154 15.59 9.37 -0.17
N GLU A 155 14.59 10.19 0.15
CA GLU A 155 13.21 10.09 -0.32
C GLU A 155 13.16 10.20 -1.83
N ALA A 156 13.85 11.16 -2.45
CA ALA A 156 13.94 11.26 -3.90
C ALA A 156 14.60 10.03 -4.56
N GLN A 157 15.59 9.40 -3.91
CA GLN A 157 16.21 8.16 -4.40
C GLN A 157 15.29 6.95 -4.21
N LEU A 158 14.62 6.84 -3.06
CA LEU A 158 13.65 5.78 -2.77
C LEU A 158 12.42 5.92 -3.68
N ALA A 159 11.93 7.13 -3.92
CA ALA A 159 10.83 7.43 -4.82
C ALA A 159 11.08 6.83 -6.22
N GLN A 160 12.28 7.02 -6.77
CA GLN A 160 12.65 6.44 -8.06
C GLN A 160 12.58 4.90 -8.10
N ILE A 161 12.75 4.24 -6.95
CA ILE A 161 12.75 2.79 -6.83
C ILE A 161 11.35 2.26 -6.49
N PHE A 162 10.63 2.95 -5.60
CA PHE A 162 9.43 2.45 -4.94
C PHE A 162 8.13 3.12 -5.41
N ASP A 163 8.14 4.36 -5.91
CA ASP A 163 6.91 5.07 -6.28
C ASP A 163 6.10 4.33 -7.35
N PRO A 164 6.68 3.78 -8.44
CA PRO A 164 5.89 3.02 -9.41
C PRO A 164 5.15 1.82 -8.81
N ALA A 165 5.73 1.20 -7.77
CA ALA A 165 5.12 0.09 -7.05
C ALA A 165 4.07 0.59 -6.04
N VAL A 166 4.37 1.67 -5.32
CA VAL A 166 3.47 2.30 -4.34
C VAL A 166 2.24 2.89 -5.03
N GLU A 167 2.43 3.66 -6.09
CA GLU A 167 1.35 4.21 -6.92
C GLU A 167 0.43 3.10 -7.42
N ARG A 168 0.98 2.00 -7.95
CA ARG A 168 0.17 0.87 -8.43
C ARG A 168 -0.61 0.19 -7.29
N THR A 169 -0.08 0.19 -6.08
CA THR A 169 -0.72 -0.38 -4.89
C THR A 169 -1.78 0.55 -4.29
N LEU A 170 -1.66 1.86 -4.51
CA LEU A 170 -2.54 2.89 -3.95
C LEU A 170 -3.52 3.50 -4.96
N ARG A 171 -3.38 3.23 -6.27
CA ARG A 171 -4.24 3.82 -7.30
C ARG A 171 -5.66 3.29 -7.17
N VAL A 172 -6.50 4.07 -6.50
CA VAL A 172 -7.95 3.93 -6.55
C VAL A 172 -8.48 5.04 -7.43
N VAL A 173 -9.00 4.68 -8.60
CA VAL A 173 -9.79 5.63 -9.40
C VAL A 173 -11.24 5.46 -8.98
N THR A 174 -11.86 6.55 -8.55
CA THR A 174 -13.30 6.64 -8.32
C THR A 174 -13.84 7.87 -9.02
N VAL A 175 -15.10 7.83 -9.45
CA VAL A 175 -15.84 8.97 -10.02
C VAL A 175 -17.07 9.15 -9.15
N LYS A 176 -17.39 10.40 -8.77
CA LYS A 176 -18.53 10.67 -7.90
C LYS A 176 -19.82 10.11 -8.52
N PRO A 177 -20.70 9.48 -7.70
CA PRO A 177 -22.02 9.08 -8.18
C PRO A 177 -22.75 10.23 -8.83
N GLU A 178 -23.50 9.94 -9.90
CA GLU A 178 -24.32 10.92 -10.65
C GLU A 178 -23.52 12.00 -11.40
N SER A 179 -22.18 11.95 -11.37
CA SER A 179 -21.33 12.83 -12.18
C SER A 179 -21.27 12.37 -13.65
N ARG A 180 -21.31 13.34 -14.57
CA ARG A 180 -21.03 13.13 -16.01
C ARG A 180 -19.54 13.09 -16.33
N GLU A 181 -18.68 13.38 -15.37
CA GLU A 181 -17.24 13.32 -15.55
C GLU A 181 -16.79 11.87 -15.71
N GLY A 182 -15.82 11.64 -16.59
CA GLY A 182 -15.21 10.33 -16.82
C GLY A 182 -13.72 10.49 -17.03
N VAL A 183 -12.97 9.42 -16.73
CA VAL A 183 -11.52 9.39 -16.90
C VAL A 183 -11.19 8.48 -18.08
N PRO A 184 -10.47 8.95 -19.11
CA PRO A 184 -9.93 8.06 -20.13
C PRO A 184 -8.83 7.20 -19.51
N LEU A 185 -8.86 5.89 -19.76
CA LEU A 185 -7.82 4.98 -19.33
C LEU A 185 -6.76 4.89 -20.42
N ALA A 186 -5.49 4.96 -20.03
CA ALA A 186 -4.36 4.80 -20.96
C ALA A 186 -4.12 3.34 -21.40
N PHE A 187 -5.08 2.46 -21.15
CA PHE A 187 -4.98 1.02 -21.40
C PHE A 187 -6.38 0.44 -21.67
N HIS A 188 -6.39 -0.74 -22.29
CA HIS A 188 -7.58 -1.50 -22.59
C HIS A 188 -7.39 -2.96 -22.16
N VAL A 189 -8.43 -3.58 -21.63
CA VAL A 189 -8.46 -5.02 -21.33
C VAL A 189 -9.65 -5.63 -22.05
N ALA A 190 -9.40 -6.28 -23.19
CA ALA A 190 -10.46 -6.75 -24.08
C ALA A 190 -11.32 -7.86 -23.46
N GLU A 191 -10.71 -8.76 -22.68
CA GLU A 191 -11.39 -9.89 -22.03
C GLU A 191 -10.91 -10.02 -20.58
N ALA A 192 -11.52 -9.27 -19.66
CA ALA A 192 -11.25 -9.42 -18.24
C ALA A 192 -12.18 -10.50 -17.66
N PRO A 193 -11.69 -11.55 -17.00
CA PRO A 193 -12.57 -12.54 -16.41
C PRO A 193 -13.35 -11.96 -15.22
N PRO A 194 -14.66 -12.24 -15.09
CA PRO A 194 -15.42 -11.87 -13.90
C PRO A 194 -14.94 -12.66 -12.68
N ARG A 195 -15.10 -12.07 -11.48
CA ARG A 195 -14.67 -12.65 -10.20
C ARG A 195 -15.84 -12.82 -9.22
N PRO A 196 -16.69 -13.87 -9.39
CA PRO A 196 -17.82 -14.13 -8.51
C PRO A 196 -17.43 -14.33 -7.04
N ASP A 197 -16.23 -14.86 -6.80
CA ASP A 197 -15.65 -15.03 -5.47
C ASP A 197 -15.41 -13.69 -4.76
N LEU A 198 -14.94 -12.68 -5.51
CA LEU A 198 -14.72 -11.34 -4.98
C LEU A 198 -16.03 -10.53 -4.87
N GLU A 199 -16.99 -10.78 -5.76
CA GLU A 199 -18.32 -10.16 -5.67
C GLU A 199 -19.05 -10.59 -4.39
N ALA A 200 -18.98 -11.86 -4.02
CA ALA A 200 -19.53 -12.36 -2.75
C ALA A 200 -18.84 -11.70 -1.54
N GLN A 201 -17.51 -11.60 -1.55
CA GLN A 201 -16.77 -10.93 -0.48
C GLN A 201 -17.07 -9.42 -0.41
N MET A 202 -17.25 -8.74 -1.56
CA MET A 202 -17.66 -7.33 -1.59
C MET A 202 -19.04 -7.13 -0.95
N LEU A 203 -19.98 -8.04 -1.21
CA LEU A 203 -21.31 -8.01 -0.60
C LEU A 203 -21.22 -8.13 0.93
N ASP A 204 -20.36 -9.02 1.42
CA ASP A 204 -20.14 -9.18 2.87
C ASP A 204 -19.58 -7.93 3.52
N LEU A 205 -18.60 -7.27 2.87
CA LEU A 205 -18.03 -5.99 3.31
C LEU A 205 -19.09 -4.89 3.33
N VAL A 206 -19.87 -4.73 2.25
CA VAL A 206 -20.97 -3.76 2.17
C VAL A 206 -22.00 -4.00 3.28
N ASN A 207 -22.40 -5.26 3.50
CA ASN A 207 -23.38 -5.59 4.53
C ASN A 207 -22.81 -5.46 5.95
N ALA A 208 -21.49 -5.60 6.15
CA ALA A 208 -20.86 -5.28 7.43
C ALA A 208 -20.96 -3.78 7.75
N GLU A 209 -20.71 -2.92 6.78
CA GLU A 209 -20.87 -1.45 6.93
C GLU A 209 -22.33 -1.06 7.19
N ARG A 210 -23.28 -1.69 6.47
CA ARG A 210 -24.71 -1.44 6.70
C ARG A 210 -25.15 -1.86 8.10
N ARG A 211 -24.71 -3.04 8.57
CA ARG A 211 -24.98 -3.49 9.95
C ARG A 211 -24.36 -2.58 11.01
N SER A 212 -23.14 -2.09 10.78
CA SER A 212 -22.48 -1.15 11.71
C SER A 212 -23.25 0.18 11.83
N ALA A 213 -23.93 0.58 10.74
CA ALA A 213 -24.81 1.75 10.69
C ALA A 213 -26.27 1.48 11.13
N GLY A 214 -26.59 0.27 11.59
CA GLY A 214 -27.95 -0.10 12.02
C GLY A 214 -28.95 -0.28 10.87
N LEU A 215 -28.47 -0.54 9.65
CA LEU A 215 -29.29 -0.74 8.45
C LEU A 215 -29.46 -2.22 8.11
N GLU A 216 -30.57 -2.54 7.44
CA GLU A 216 -30.79 -3.88 6.89
C GLU A 216 -29.77 -4.23 5.80
N ALA A 217 -29.37 -5.50 5.76
CA ALA A 217 -28.49 -6.02 4.73
C ALA A 217 -29.18 -6.00 3.36
N VAL A 218 -28.46 -5.55 2.32
CA VAL A 218 -28.92 -5.69 0.94
C VAL A 218 -28.78 -7.14 0.49
N LYS A 219 -29.74 -7.60 -0.32
CA LYS A 219 -29.73 -8.94 -0.91
C LYS A 219 -29.03 -8.91 -2.26
N PRO A 220 -28.24 -9.94 -2.61
CA PRO A 220 -27.66 -10.04 -3.94
C PRO A 220 -28.76 -10.11 -4.99
N ASP A 221 -28.50 -9.50 -6.14
CA ASP A 221 -29.37 -9.50 -7.30
C ASP A 221 -28.61 -9.99 -8.54
N PRO A 222 -28.84 -11.24 -8.98
CA PRO A 222 -28.11 -11.83 -10.10
C PRO A 222 -28.32 -11.11 -11.45
N VAL A 223 -29.48 -10.51 -11.67
CA VAL A 223 -29.77 -9.79 -12.94
C VAL A 223 -29.04 -8.45 -12.92
N LEU A 224 -29.09 -7.75 -11.79
CA LEU A 224 -28.35 -6.50 -11.59
C LEU A 224 -26.83 -6.72 -11.63
N THR A 225 -26.36 -7.88 -11.16
CA THR A 225 -24.95 -8.32 -11.26
C THR A 225 -24.50 -8.46 -12.71
N GLN A 226 -25.35 -9.00 -13.60
CA GLN A 226 -25.01 -9.07 -15.03
C GLN A 226 -24.88 -7.68 -15.66
N VAL A 227 -25.76 -6.74 -15.28
CA VAL A 227 -25.66 -5.33 -15.72
C VAL A 227 -24.37 -4.69 -15.24
N ALA A 228 -24.01 -4.88 -13.96
CA ALA A 228 -22.78 -4.34 -13.38
C ALA A 228 -21.53 -4.95 -14.03
N ARG A 229 -21.51 -6.27 -14.27
CA ARG A 229 -20.40 -6.94 -14.98
C ARG A 229 -20.25 -6.44 -16.40
N ALA A 230 -21.36 -6.27 -17.12
CA ALA A 230 -21.34 -5.73 -18.48
C ALA A 230 -20.72 -4.33 -18.52
N HIS A 231 -21.10 -3.46 -17.58
CA HIS A 231 -20.53 -2.10 -17.50
C HIS A 231 -19.03 -2.09 -17.13
N SER A 232 -18.62 -2.91 -16.17
CA SER A 232 -17.19 -3.07 -15.83
C SER A 232 -16.36 -3.61 -17.01
N GLN A 233 -16.89 -4.60 -17.73
CA GLN A 233 -16.25 -5.16 -18.92
C GLN A 233 -16.14 -4.11 -20.03
N ASP A 234 -17.20 -3.32 -20.22
CA ASP A 234 -17.28 -2.26 -21.22
C ASP A 234 -16.26 -1.13 -20.98
N MET A 235 -16.14 -0.69 -19.72
CA MET A 235 -15.13 0.27 -19.25
C MET A 235 -13.70 -0.20 -19.56
N PHE A 236 -13.40 -1.48 -19.29
CA PHE A 236 -12.09 -2.04 -19.60
C PHE A 236 -11.85 -2.20 -21.10
N ALA A 237 -12.81 -2.75 -21.85
CA ALA A 237 -12.64 -3.02 -23.27
C ALA A 237 -12.45 -1.74 -24.08
N ARG A 238 -13.16 -0.66 -23.72
CA ARG A 238 -13.09 0.62 -24.43
C ARG A 238 -12.25 1.69 -23.74
N GLY A 239 -11.59 1.36 -22.62
CA GLY A 239 -10.58 2.20 -21.97
C GLY A 239 -11.15 3.51 -21.41
N TYR A 240 -12.25 3.44 -20.69
CA TYR A 240 -12.82 4.60 -19.99
C TYR A 240 -13.29 4.18 -18.60
N PHE A 241 -13.39 5.16 -17.70
CA PHE A 241 -13.93 4.97 -16.36
C PHE A 241 -14.97 6.05 -16.07
N SER A 242 -16.26 5.69 -16.15
CA SER A 242 -17.38 6.63 -16.03
C SER A 242 -18.70 5.93 -15.72
N HIS A 243 -19.63 6.65 -15.08
CA HIS A 243 -21.03 6.24 -14.92
C HIS A 243 -21.79 6.16 -16.26
N TYR A 244 -21.31 6.90 -17.26
CA TYR A 244 -21.88 6.98 -18.59
C TYR A 244 -21.05 6.17 -19.58
N THR A 245 -21.70 5.46 -20.51
CA THR A 245 -21.00 4.93 -21.68
C THR A 245 -20.57 6.10 -22.60
N PRO A 246 -19.64 5.92 -23.55
CA PRO A 246 -19.29 6.90 -24.58
C PRO A 246 -20.49 7.36 -25.41
N GLU A 247 -21.54 6.53 -25.51
CA GLU A 247 -22.82 6.91 -26.13
C GLU A 247 -23.73 7.73 -25.20
N GLY A 248 -23.29 8.02 -23.98
CA GLY A 248 -24.04 8.79 -22.98
C GLY A 248 -25.08 7.98 -22.20
N ARG A 249 -25.01 6.64 -22.22
CA ARG A 249 -25.98 5.80 -21.47
C ARG A 249 -25.58 5.64 -20.01
N ASP A 250 -26.49 5.93 -19.10
CA ASP A 250 -26.26 5.82 -17.66
C ASP A 250 -26.78 4.50 -17.05
N LEU A 251 -26.76 4.39 -15.71
CA LEU A 251 -27.31 3.22 -15.02
C LEU A 251 -28.79 3.01 -15.37
N GLU A 252 -29.59 4.08 -15.41
CA GLU A 252 -31.03 3.98 -15.67
C GLU A 252 -31.31 3.39 -17.06
N ASP A 253 -30.55 3.80 -18.07
CA ASP A 253 -30.59 3.23 -19.42
C ASP A 253 -30.22 1.73 -19.42
N ARG A 254 -29.18 1.36 -18.68
CA ARG A 254 -28.73 -0.03 -18.55
C ARG A 254 -29.77 -0.90 -17.86
N LEU A 255 -30.40 -0.41 -16.79
CA LEU A 255 -31.48 -1.10 -16.07
C LEU A 255 -32.74 -1.25 -16.92
N ARG A 256 -33.13 -0.19 -17.65
CA ARG A 256 -34.26 -0.20 -18.58
C ARG A 256 -34.05 -1.22 -19.70
N THR A 257 -32.85 -1.27 -20.28
CA THR A 257 -32.48 -2.27 -21.31
C THR A 257 -32.61 -3.70 -20.76
N ALA A 258 -32.19 -3.92 -19.51
CA ALA A 258 -32.31 -5.21 -18.83
C ALA A 258 -33.73 -5.51 -18.29
N ARG A 259 -34.71 -4.62 -18.52
CA ARG A 259 -36.09 -4.72 -18.01
C ARG A 259 -36.17 -4.89 -16.48
N ILE A 260 -35.26 -4.25 -15.76
CA ILE A 260 -35.21 -4.25 -14.29
C ILE A 260 -36.06 -3.09 -13.77
N GLY A 261 -37.11 -3.39 -13.00
CA GLY A 261 -37.90 -2.37 -12.31
C GLY A 261 -37.22 -1.84 -11.05
N TYR A 262 -37.31 -0.54 -10.83
CA TYR A 262 -36.83 0.16 -9.64
C TYR A 262 -37.64 1.46 -9.44
N LEU A 263 -37.70 1.94 -8.20
CA LEU A 263 -38.16 3.30 -7.85
C LEU A 263 -36.97 4.21 -7.59
N THR A 264 -35.89 3.66 -7.04
CA THR A 264 -34.61 4.34 -6.84
C THR A 264 -33.48 3.38 -7.18
N ALA A 265 -32.46 3.90 -7.85
CA ALA A 265 -31.24 3.19 -8.17
C ALA A 265 -30.02 4.04 -7.83
N GLY A 266 -28.86 3.42 -7.70
CA GLY A 266 -27.60 4.11 -7.46
C GLY A 266 -26.42 3.29 -7.96
N GLU A 267 -25.33 3.97 -8.32
CA GLU A 267 -24.12 3.32 -8.80
C GLU A 267 -22.89 3.81 -8.05
N ASN A 268 -22.00 2.89 -7.71
CA ASN A 268 -20.63 3.19 -7.31
C ASN A 268 -19.66 2.49 -8.24
N LEU A 269 -18.58 3.19 -8.60
CA LEU A 269 -17.50 2.67 -9.44
C LEU A 269 -16.17 2.77 -8.70
N ALA A 270 -15.35 1.72 -8.80
CA ALA A 270 -13.96 1.74 -8.36
C ALA A 270 -13.08 0.97 -9.33
N LEU A 271 -11.89 1.50 -9.61
CA LEU A 271 -10.79 0.76 -10.22
C LEU A 271 -9.65 0.75 -9.21
N ALA A 272 -9.28 -0.43 -8.70
CA ALA A 272 -8.32 -0.56 -7.61
C ALA A 272 -7.51 -1.87 -7.69
N PRO A 273 -6.30 -1.95 -7.12
CA PRO A 273 -5.46 -3.14 -7.20
C PRO A 273 -5.96 -4.33 -6.39
N SER A 274 -6.85 -4.11 -5.40
CA SER A 274 -7.42 -5.20 -4.59
C SER A 274 -8.87 -4.89 -4.18
N LEU A 275 -9.60 -5.94 -3.79
CA LEU A 275 -10.96 -5.83 -3.29
C LEU A 275 -11.05 -4.90 -2.07
N TYR A 276 -10.13 -5.06 -1.12
CA TYR A 276 -10.12 -4.26 0.11
C TYR A 276 -9.83 -2.78 -0.19
N THR A 277 -8.90 -2.52 -1.12
CA THR A 277 -8.58 -1.16 -1.56
C THR A 277 -9.79 -0.51 -2.25
N ALA A 278 -10.50 -1.25 -3.11
CA ALA A 278 -11.74 -0.78 -3.75
C ALA A 278 -12.80 -0.41 -2.70
N HIS A 279 -13.11 -1.32 -1.79
CA HIS A 279 -14.13 -1.11 -0.75
C HIS A 279 -13.79 0.09 0.15
N THR A 280 -12.54 0.16 0.63
CA THR A 280 -12.06 1.26 1.48
C THR A 280 -12.16 2.60 0.75
N GLY A 281 -11.76 2.66 -0.53
CA GLY A 281 -11.87 3.86 -1.35
C GLY A 281 -13.32 4.34 -1.50
N LEU A 282 -14.25 3.42 -1.73
CA LEU A 282 -15.68 3.72 -1.77
C LEU A 282 -16.21 4.25 -0.42
N MET A 283 -15.79 3.65 0.71
CA MET A 283 -16.26 4.08 2.04
C MET A 283 -15.66 5.41 2.52
N HIS A 284 -14.49 5.80 2.00
CA HIS A 284 -13.87 7.10 2.28
C HIS A 284 -14.39 8.24 1.39
N SER A 285 -15.07 7.92 0.29
CA SER A 285 -15.73 8.91 -0.55
C SER A 285 -17.16 9.19 -0.05
N PRO A 286 -17.50 10.44 0.33
CA PRO A 286 -18.81 10.77 0.89
C PRO A 286 -19.99 10.35 -0.01
N GLY A 287 -19.88 10.54 -1.33
CA GLY A 287 -20.94 10.19 -2.29
C GLY A 287 -21.15 8.69 -2.41
N HIS A 288 -20.06 7.92 -2.55
CA HIS A 288 -20.14 6.46 -2.67
C HIS A 288 -20.62 5.80 -1.37
N ARG A 289 -20.11 6.29 -0.23
CA ARG A 289 -20.58 5.89 1.11
C ARG A 289 -22.07 6.14 1.29
N ALA A 290 -22.58 7.29 0.82
CA ALA A 290 -24.00 7.61 0.89
C ALA A 290 -24.86 6.60 0.13
N ASN A 291 -24.40 6.07 -1.01
CA ASN A 291 -25.09 4.99 -1.72
C ASN A 291 -25.07 3.67 -0.92
N ILE A 292 -23.90 3.27 -0.41
CA ILE A 292 -23.75 2.02 0.38
C ILE A 292 -24.67 2.03 1.61
N LEU A 293 -24.78 3.17 2.28
CA LEU A 293 -25.57 3.36 3.50
C LEU A 293 -26.97 3.93 3.24
N ARG A 294 -27.43 3.94 1.98
CA ARG A 294 -28.79 4.44 1.67
C ARG A 294 -29.83 3.42 2.19
N PRO A 295 -30.75 3.81 3.12
CA PRO A 295 -31.72 2.88 3.68
C PRO A 295 -32.73 2.34 2.68
N GLN A 296 -33.03 3.10 1.61
CA GLN A 296 -34.02 2.73 0.60
C GLN A 296 -33.57 1.57 -0.31
N PHE A 297 -32.27 1.23 -0.33
CA PHE A 297 -31.78 0.13 -1.14
C PHE A 297 -31.92 -1.22 -0.42
N GLY A 298 -32.52 -2.19 -1.10
CA GLY A 298 -32.72 -3.57 -0.64
C GLY A 298 -32.01 -4.62 -1.49
N ARG A 299 -31.53 -4.25 -2.68
CA ARG A 299 -30.87 -5.13 -3.66
C ARG A 299 -29.57 -4.53 -4.16
N LEU A 300 -28.58 -5.40 -4.38
CA LEU A 300 -27.27 -5.03 -4.88
C LEU A 300 -26.78 -6.04 -5.92
N GLY A 301 -26.39 -5.53 -7.09
CA GLY A 301 -25.61 -6.25 -8.10
C GLY A 301 -24.17 -5.74 -8.11
N ILE A 302 -23.20 -6.65 -8.13
CA ILE A 302 -21.78 -6.30 -8.08
C ILE A 302 -21.10 -6.95 -9.28
N GLY A 303 -20.41 -6.16 -10.10
CA GLY A 303 -19.61 -6.64 -11.21
C GLY A 303 -18.14 -6.36 -10.98
N ILE A 304 -17.35 -7.41 -10.74
CA ILE A 304 -15.89 -7.31 -10.55
C ILE A 304 -15.18 -8.04 -11.69
N LEU A 305 -14.37 -7.31 -12.44
CA LEU A 305 -13.61 -7.81 -13.58
C LEU A 305 -12.12 -7.70 -13.25
N ASP A 306 -11.36 -8.76 -13.51
CA ASP A 306 -9.93 -8.84 -13.21
C ASP A 306 -9.08 -8.38 -14.42
N GLY A 307 -8.54 -7.17 -14.34
CA GLY A 307 -7.65 -6.61 -15.36
C GLY A 307 -6.19 -7.04 -15.18
N GLY A 308 -5.89 -8.00 -14.30
CA GLY A 308 -4.55 -8.47 -13.99
C GLY A 308 -3.67 -7.33 -13.50
N ILE A 309 -2.68 -6.95 -14.30
CA ILE A 309 -1.76 -5.87 -13.93
C ILE A 309 -2.45 -4.51 -13.74
N HIS A 310 -3.62 -4.33 -14.34
CA HIS A 310 -4.40 -3.09 -14.32
C HIS A 310 -5.38 -3.00 -13.14
N GLY A 311 -5.47 -4.05 -12.31
CA GLY A 311 -6.34 -4.09 -11.13
C GLY A 311 -7.76 -4.58 -11.41
N LEU A 312 -8.64 -4.41 -10.42
CA LEU A 312 -10.04 -4.81 -10.45
C LEU A 312 -10.93 -3.63 -10.87
N MET A 313 -11.73 -3.82 -11.92
CA MET A 313 -12.81 -2.91 -12.27
C MET A 313 -14.09 -3.33 -11.55
N VAL A 314 -14.60 -2.46 -10.69
CA VAL A 314 -15.73 -2.73 -9.79
C VAL A 314 -16.88 -1.78 -10.11
N THR A 315 -18.06 -2.36 -10.37
CA THR A 315 -19.34 -1.65 -10.45
C THR A 315 -20.26 -2.21 -9.37
N GLN A 316 -20.80 -1.35 -8.51
CA GLN A 316 -21.90 -1.67 -7.60
C GLN A 316 -23.16 -0.96 -8.09
N ALA A 317 -24.20 -1.73 -8.42
CA ALA A 317 -25.51 -1.19 -8.80
C ALA A 317 -26.53 -1.55 -7.72
N PHE A 318 -27.17 -0.52 -7.16
CA PHE A 318 -28.16 -0.64 -6.09
C PHE A 318 -29.57 -0.40 -6.63
N ARG A 319 -30.56 -1.06 -6.04
CA ARG A 319 -31.98 -0.74 -6.19
C ARG A 319 -32.79 -1.03 -4.92
N ASN A 320 -33.98 -0.46 -4.80
CA ASN A 320 -34.94 -0.79 -3.74
C ASN A 320 -35.54 -2.20 -3.89
#